data_AF-A0AAW9B8C1-F1
#
_entry.id   AF-A0AAW9B8C1-F1
#
_cell.length_a   1.000
_cell.length_b   1.000
_cell.length_c   1.000
_cell.angle_alpha   90.00
_cell.angle_beta   90.00
_cell.angle_gamma   90.00
#
_symmetry.space_group_name_H-M   'P 1'
#
loop_
_entity.id
_entity.type
_entity.pdbx_description
1 polymer ?
#
loop_
_entity_poly.entity_id
_entity_poly.type
_entity_poly.pdbx_seq_one_letter_code
_entity_poly.pdbx_strand_id
1 'polypeptide(L)'
;GDAVYAGTLNGDESFELEVTNSKADSMISNIVRLQDEAQHSKPKIAEVADVVARYFVGVILIISAGTWFYWHQTKPDDAFWIMLSVLVATCPCALSLATPTALTCATSRMGNFGILLRKGHVFETLCKVNHLVVDKTGTLTKGDIEISRTSTFKELSETESLALASALEAHANHPIARSFTGFSNDEIIVTDVKNVIGSG
;
A
#
# COMPACT_ATOMS: atom_id res chain seq x y z
N GLY A 1 -0.21 32.67 13.67
CA GLY A 1 0.67 31.96 12.73
C GLY A 1 -0.16 30.99 11.91
N ASP A 2 0.40 30.49 10.84
CA ASP A 2 -0.22 29.47 9.99
C ASP A 2 -0.12 28.08 10.64
N ALA A 3 -1.04 27.18 10.27
CA ALA A 3 -1.04 25.82 10.79
C ALA A 3 0.00 24.94 10.07
N VAL A 4 0.82 24.22 10.84
CA VAL A 4 1.81 23.25 10.35
C VAL A 4 1.48 21.86 10.90
N TYR A 5 1.68 20.81 10.09
CA TYR A 5 1.25 19.44 10.43
C TYR A 5 2.43 18.57 10.85
N ALA A 6 2.24 17.76 11.89
CA ALA A 6 3.25 16.79 12.32
C ALA A 6 3.59 15.80 11.18
N GLY A 7 4.88 15.68 10.85
CA GLY A 7 5.38 14.82 9.77
C GLY A 7 5.79 15.56 8.49
N THR A 8 5.54 16.87 8.39
CA THR A 8 6.13 17.68 7.32
C THR A 8 7.61 17.93 7.56
N LEU A 9 8.41 17.94 6.49
CA LEU A 9 9.80 18.35 6.54
C LEU A 9 9.88 19.88 6.53
N ASN A 10 10.60 20.44 7.50
CA ASN A 10 11.03 21.82 7.41
C ASN A 10 12.05 21.93 6.26
N GLY A 11 11.92 22.98 5.45
CA GLY A 11 12.90 23.33 4.44
C GLY A 11 14.12 23.99 5.08
N ASP A 12 14.51 25.14 4.54
CA ASP A 12 15.81 25.74 4.84
C ASP A 12 15.80 26.75 6.00
N GLU A 13 14.65 27.33 6.37
CA GLU A 13 14.55 28.35 7.43
C GLU A 13 14.05 27.78 8.77
N SER A 14 14.65 28.23 9.89
CA SER A 14 14.19 27.90 11.23
C SER A 14 12.99 28.78 11.63
N PHE A 15 11.95 28.16 12.18
CA PHE A 15 10.82 28.88 12.77
C PHE A 15 10.47 28.30 14.14
N GLU A 16 9.91 29.14 15.02
CA GLU A 16 9.35 28.68 16.28
C GLU A 16 7.92 28.20 16.06
N LEU A 17 7.56 27.08 16.69
CA LEU A 17 6.23 26.48 16.60
C LEU A 17 5.65 26.25 17.99
N GLU A 18 4.35 26.52 18.12
CA GLU A 18 3.57 26.19 19.31
C GLU A 18 2.90 24.84 19.11
N VAL A 19 3.11 23.90 20.04
CA VAL A 19 2.52 22.56 19.95
C VAL A 19 1.07 22.61 20.44
N THR A 20 0.12 22.49 19.52
CA THR A 20 -1.33 22.59 19.80
C THR A 20 -2.01 21.25 20.09
N ASN A 21 -1.43 20.12 19.65
CA ASN A 21 -2.04 18.78 19.75
C ASN A 21 -1.07 17.74 20.36
N SER A 22 -1.63 16.72 21.04
CA SER A 22 -0.84 15.68 21.71
C SER A 22 -0.32 14.59 20.75
N LYS A 23 0.75 13.89 21.15
CA LYS A 23 1.44 12.84 20.38
C LYS A 23 0.54 11.67 19.94
N ALA A 24 -0.58 11.44 20.64
CA ALA A 24 -1.54 10.38 20.33
C ALA A 24 -2.33 10.62 19.02
N ASP A 25 -2.38 11.86 18.54
CA ASP A 25 -3.03 12.25 17.28
C ASP A 25 -2.04 12.43 16.12
N SER A 26 -0.79 11.98 16.29
CA SER A 26 0.24 12.12 15.25
C SER A 26 -0.02 11.20 14.04
N MET A 27 0.35 11.63 12.83
CA MET A 27 0.20 10.81 11.61
C MET A 27 0.90 9.45 11.73
N ILE A 28 2.01 9.36 12.49
CA ILE A 28 2.76 8.12 12.71
C ILE A 28 1.93 7.10 13.50
N SER A 29 1.24 7.54 14.55
CA SER A 29 0.35 6.68 15.32
C SER A 29 -0.82 6.15 14.48
N ASN A 30 -1.33 6.95 13.55
CA ASN A 30 -2.33 6.50 12.57
C ASN A 30 -1.76 5.49 11.57
N ILE A 31 -0.51 5.65 11.11
CA ILE A 31 0.13 4.70 10.19
C ILE A 31 0.31 3.33 10.83
N VAL A 32 0.78 3.28 12.08
CA VAL A 32 0.94 2.05 12.85
C VAL A 32 -0.42 1.39 13.10
N ARG A 33 -1.45 2.16 13.48
CA ARG A 33 -2.81 1.63 13.67
C ARG A 33 -3.38 1.05 12.38
N LEU A 34 -3.18 1.71 11.24
CA LEU A 34 -3.58 1.20 9.92
C LEU A 34 -2.78 -0.04 9.49
N GLN A 35 -1.58 -0.26 10.02
CA GLN A 35 -0.80 -1.48 9.78
C GLN A 35 -1.33 -2.65 10.62
N ASP A 36 -1.61 -2.43 11.91
CA ASP A 36 -2.20 -3.44 12.79
C ASP A 36 -3.61 -3.85 12.34
N GLU A 37 -4.47 -2.89 11.99
CA GLU A 37 -5.82 -3.17 11.46
C GLU A 37 -5.78 -4.00 10.16
N ALA A 38 -4.74 -3.83 9.35
CA ALA A 38 -4.58 -4.58 8.11
C ALA A 38 -4.13 -6.04 8.35
N GLN A 39 -3.40 -6.31 9.44
CA GLN A 39 -2.98 -7.66 9.82
C GLN A 39 -4.08 -8.46 10.53
N HIS A 40 -5.01 -7.80 11.22
CA HIS A 40 -6.09 -8.47 11.95
C HIS A 40 -7.31 -8.84 11.09
N SER A 41 -7.42 -8.33 9.86
CA SER A 41 -8.59 -8.63 9.01
C SER A 41 -8.43 -9.99 8.31
N LYS A 42 -9.34 -10.93 8.60
CA LYS A 42 -9.44 -12.19 7.86
C LYS A 42 -9.95 -11.89 6.43
N PRO A 43 -9.28 -12.40 5.37
CA PRO A 43 -9.76 -12.19 4.01
C PRO A 43 -11.05 -12.97 3.77
N LYS A 44 -11.97 -12.41 2.99
CA LYS A 44 -13.29 -13.00 2.73
C LYS A 44 -13.21 -14.37 2.06
N ILE A 45 -12.17 -14.64 1.27
CA ILE A 45 -11.93 -15.95 0.65
C ILE A 45 -11.68 -17.04 1.71
N ALA A 46 -11.02 -16.69 2.81
CA ALA A 46 -10.84 -17.60 3.93
C ALA A 46 -12.14 -17.79 4.72
N GLU A 47 -12.99 -16.75 4.81
CA GLU A 47 -14.33 -16.88 5.39
C GLU A 47 -15.24 -17.78 4.54
N VAL A 48 -15.19 -17.66 3.21
CA VAL A 48 -15.95 -18.52 2.29
C VAL A 48 -15.51 -19.98 2.43
N ALA A 49 -14.20 -20.23 2.51
CA ALA A 49 -13.67 -21.57 2.74
C ALA A 49 -14.19 -22.17 4.08
N ASP A 50 -14.21 -21.37 5.15
CA ASP A 50 -14.77 -21.80 6.44
C ASP A 50 -16.27 -22.09 6.38
N VAL A 51 -17.04 -21.29 5.63
CA VAL A 51 -18.48 -21.51 5.43
C VAL A 51 -18.71 -22.82 4.69
N VAL A 52 -17.96 -23.09 3.62
CA VAL A 52 -18.03 -24.36 2.89
C VAL A 52 -17.68 -25.53 3.81
N ALA A 53 -16.60 -25.42 4.59
CA ALA A 53 -16.21 -26.44 5.56
C ALA A 53 -17.31 -26.71 6.60
N ARG A 54 -18.00 -25.66 7.07
CA ARG A 54 -19.12 -25.79 8.03
C ARG A 54 -20.30 -26.55 7.43
N TYR A 55 -20.70 -26.23 6.20
CA TYR A 55 -21.77 -26.97 5.53
C TYR A 55 -21.36 -28.43 5.27
N PHE A 56 -20.12 -28.66 4.85
CA PHE A 56 -19.58 -30.00 4.62
C PHE A 56 -19.62 -30.87 5.89
N VAL A 57 -19.18 -30.33 7.03
CA VAL A 57 -19.27 -31.01 8.33
C VAL A 57 -20.72 -31.30 8.70
N GLY A 58 -21.64 -30.35 8.50
CA GLY A 58 -23.06 -30.55 8.75
C GLY A 58 -23.65 -31.71 7.94
N VAL A 59 -23.33 -31.77 6.65
CA VAL A 59 -23.77 -32.86 5.76
C VAL A 59 -23.21 -34.21 6.19
N ILE A 60 -21.92 -34.27 6.56
CA ILE A 60 -21.29 -35.50 7.07
C ILE A 60 -22.00 -36.00 8.33
N LEU A 61 -22.32 -35.12 9.28
CA LEU A 61 -23.02 -35.51 10.51
C LEU A 61 -24.41 -36.10 10.21
N ILE A 62 -25.14 -35.53 9.25
CA ILE A 62 -26.44 -36.06 8.81
C ILE A 62 -26.27 -37.45 8.17
N ILE A 63 -25.28 -37.61 7.28
CA ILE A 63 -25.00 -38.89 6.63
C ILE A 63 -24.58 -39.95 7.65
N SER A 64 -23.72 -39.60 8.60
CA SER A 64 -23.28 -40.50 9.68
C SER A 64 -24.44 -40.91 10.58
N ALA A 65 -25.31 -39.98 10.96
CA ALA A 65 -26.52 -40.28 11.74
C ALA A 65 -27.48 -41.20 10.96
N GLY A 66 -27.69 -40.94 9.66
CA GLY A 66 -28.50 -41.79 8.80
C GLY A 66 -27.92 -43.19 8.63
N THR A 67 -26.60 -43.28 8.47
CA THR A 67 -25.87 -44.56 8.40
C THR A 67 -26.07 -45.35 9.69
N TRP A 68 -25.88 -44.71 10.85
CA TRP A 68 -26.11 -45.36 12.14
C TRP A 68 -27.55 -45.86 12.28
N PHE A 69 -28.55 -45.04 11.94
CA PHE A 69 -29.97 -45.40 12.06
C PHE A 69 -30.37 -46.59 11.18
N TYR A 70 -29.83 -46.68 9.97
CA TYR A 70 -30.07 -47.79 9.05
C TYR A 70 -29.44 -49.09 9.54
N TRP A 71 -28.16 -49.04 9.93
CA TRP A 71 -27.43 -50.23 10.39
C TRP A 71 -27.87 -50.69 11.78
N HIS A 72 -28.35 -49.79 12.64
CA HIS A 72 -28.90 -50.15 13.94
C HIS A 72 -30.13 -51.09 13.83
N GLN A 73 -30.90 -50.98 12.75
CA GLN A 73 -32.08 -51.83 12.52
C GLN A 73 -31.73 -53.21 11.94
N THR A 74 -30.61 -53.33 11.22
CA THR A 74 -30.21 -54.57 10.51
C THR A 74 -29.11 -55.34 11.23
N LYS A 75 -28.08 -54.64 11.73
CA LYS A 75 -26.92 -55.18 12.47
C LYS A 75 -26.42 -54.18 13.53
N PRO A 76 -27.01 -54.17 14.74
CA PRO A 76 -26.69 -53.18 15.76
C PRO A 76 -25.24 -53.23 16.25
N ASP A 77 -24.62 -54.41 16.27
CA ASP A 77 -23.22 -54.58 16.72
C ASP A 77 -22.21 -53.85 15.82
N ASP A 78 -22.50 -53.73 14.52
CA ASP A 78 -21.62 -53.10 13.53
C ASP A 78 -21.92 -51.59 13.33
N ALA A 79 -23.13 -51.14 13.71
CA ALA A 79 -23.65 -49.82 13.36
C ALA A 79 -22.76 -48.65 13.84
N PHE A 80 -22.22 -48.76 15.06
CA PHE A 80 -21.32 -47.73 15.61
C PHE A 80 -19.99 -47.68 14.85
N TRP A 81 -19.41 -48.83 14.53
CA TRP A 81 -18.14 -48.91 13.82
C TRP A 81 -18.27 -48.36 12.40
N ILE A 82 -19.35 -48.69 11.71
CA ILE A 82 -19.63 -48.18 10.35
C ILE A 82 -19.82 -46.65 10.36
N MET A 83 -20.59 -46.11 11.33
CA MET A 83 -20.74 -44.67 11.50
C MET A 83 -19.39 -43.97 11.75
N LEU A 84 -18.57 -44.54 12.64
CA LEU A 84 -17.25 -44.01 12.98
C LEU A 84 -16.33 -44.02 11.75
N SER A 85 -16.34 -45.09 10.95
CA SER A 85 -15.58 -45.16 9.71
C SER A 85 -15.94 -44.03 8.73
N VAL A 86 -17.22 -43.69 8.59
CA VAL A 86 -17.66 -42.57 7.73
C VAL A 86 -17.13 -41.22 8.27
N LEU A 87 -17.22 -40.98 9.58
CA LEU A 87 -16.72 -39.74 10.20
C LEU A 87 -15.20 -39.59 10.02
N VAL A 88 -14.45 -40.66 10.27
CA VAL A 88 -12.98 -40.64 10.20
C VAL A 88 -12.50 -40.50 8.75
N ALA A 89 -13.12 -41.22 7.82
CA ALA A 89 -12.73 -41.17 6.41
C ALA A 89 -12.97 -39.80 5.76
N THR A 90 -13.86 -38.96 6.33
CA THR A 90 -14.31 -37.71 5.74
C THR A 90 -13.70 -36.45 6.37
N CYS A 91 -12.62 -36.56 7.17
CA CYS A 91 -12.04 -35.37 7.81
C CYS A 91 -11.75 -34.25 6.79
N PRO A 92 -12.30 -33.03 6.97
CA PRO A 92 -12.04 -31.89 6.09
C PRO A 92 -10.67 -31.24 6.33
N CYS A 93 -9.74 -31.94 6.99
CA CYS A 93 -8.43 -31.48 7.42
C CYS A 93 -7.66 -30.75 6.29
N ALA A 94 -7.69 -31.28 5.06
CA ALA A 94 -7.01 -30.68 3.91
C ALA A 94 -7.70 -29.40 3.38
N LEU A 95 -9.03 -29.34 3.45
CA LEU A 95 -9.80 -28.19 2.96
C LEU A 95 -9.52 -26.95 3.81
N SER A 96 -9.45 -27.10 5.13
CA SER A 96 -9.23 -26.00 6.07
C SER A 96 -7.82 -25.38 5.96
N LEU A 97 -6.82 -26.16 5.54
CA LEU A 97 -5.44 -25.70 5.41
C LEU A 97 -5.07 -25.21 4.01
N ALA A 98 -5.80 -25.61 2.96
CA ALA A 98 -5.48 -25.26 1.58
C ALA A 98 -5.40 -23.74 1.35
N THR A 99 -6.41 -22.99 1.83
CA THR A 99 -6.50 -21.53 1.64
C THR A 99 -5.39 -20.73 2.34
N PRO A 100 -5.12 -20.91 3.64
CA PRO A 100 -4.04 -20.17 4.31
C PRO A 100 -2.65 -20.51 3.75
N THR A 101 -2.41 -21.77 3.37
CA THR A 101 -1.16 -22.16 2.72
C THR A 101 -0.99 -21.48 1.37
N ALA A 102 -2.02 -21.51 0.52
CA ALA A 102 -1.98 -20.83 -0.78
C ALA A 102 -1.73 -19.32 -0.64
N LEU A 103 -2.40 -18.66 0.32
CA LEU A 103 -2.26 -17.23 0.58
C LEU A 103 -0.85 -16.87 1.07
N THR A 104 -0.28 -17.68 1.96
CA THR A 104 1.08 -17.48 2.50
C THR A 104 2.12 -17.63 1.39
N CYS A 105 2.03 -18.69 0.59
CA CYS A 105 2.93 -18.90 -0.55
C CYS A 105 2.82 -17.79 -1.59
N ALA A 106 1.60 -17.33 -1.90
CA ALA A 106 1.38 -16.23 -2.84
C ALA A 106 1.96 -14.91 -2.34
N THR A 107 1.78 -14.61 -1.05
CA THR A 107 2.32 -13.40 -0.40
C THR A 107 3.85 -13.40 -0.41
N SER A 108 4.47 -14.53 -0.04
CA SER A 108 5.93 -14.69 -0.10
C SER A 108 6.46 -14.49 -1.53
N ARG A 109 5.80 -15.07 -2.52
CA ARG A 109 6.20 -14.92 -3.93
C ARG A 109 6.07 -13.49 -4.43
N MET A 110 5.02 -12.74 -4.04
CA MET A 110 4.87 -11.33 -4.39
C MET A 110 5.92 -10.44 -3.73
N GLY A 111 6.29 -10.74 -2.48
CA GLY A 111 7.40 -10.04 -1.80
C GLY A 111 8.73 -10.18 -2.55
N ASN A 112 9.02 -11.35 -3.11
CA ASN A 112 10.20 -11.55 -3.96
C ASN A 112 10.19 -10.73 -5.27
N PHE A 113 9.01 -10.25 -5.69
CA PHE A 113 8.86 -9.32 -6.83
C PHE A 113 8.84 -7.85 -6.41
N GLY A 114 9.08 -7.54 -5.13
CA GLY A 114 9.01 -6.18 -4.60
C GLY A 114 7.57 -5.66 -4.41
N ILE A 115 6.57 -6.54 -4.48
CA ILE A 115 5.16 -6.19 -4.29
C ILE A 115 4.77 -6.48 -2.84
N LEU A 116 4.57 -5.41 -2.06
CA LEU A 116 4.16 -5.52 -0.66
C LEU A 116 2.64 -5.50 -0.53
N LEU A 117 2.07 -6.61 -0.05
CA LEU A 117 0.65 -6.72 0.23
C LEU A 117 0.34 -6.26 1.66
N ARG A 118 -0.42 -5.18 1.80
CA ARG A 118 -0.78 -4.65 3.13
C ARG A 118 -2.03 -5.32 3.70
N LYS A 119 -3.03 -5.67 2.89
CA LYS A 119 -4.33 -6.18 3.34
C LYS A 119 -4.63 -7.57 2.78
N GLY A 120 -5.27 -8.43 3.58
CA GLY A 120 -5.60 -9.81 3.18
C GLY A 120 -6.55 -9.91 1.99
N HIS A 121 -7.49 -8.97 1.83
CA HIS A 121 -8.48 -8.98 0.73
C HIS A 121 -7.87 -8.66 -0.65
N VAL A 122 -6.58 -8.28 -0.72
CA VAL A 122 -5.98 -7.80 -1.97
C VAL A 122 -6.03 -8.86 -3.06
N PHE A 123 -5.81 -10.14 -2.74
CA PHE A 123 -5.88 -11.21 -3.74
C PHE A 123 -7.25 -11.33 -4.41
N GLU A 124 -8.34 -11.11 -3.67
CA GLU A 124 -9.69 -11.11 -4.25
C GLU A 124 -9.97 -9.87 -5.09
N THR A 125 -9.45 -8.73 -4.64
CA THR A 125 -9.75 -7.43 -5.25
C THR A 125 -8.94 -7.29 -6.54
N LEU A 126 -7.66 -7.68 -6.50
CA LEU A 126 -6.72 -7.60 -7.61
C LEU A 126 -7.18 -8.43 -8.81
N CYS A 127 -7.73 -9.63 -8.57
CA CYS A 127 -8.31 -10.46 -9.64
C CYS A 127 -9.56 -9.85 -10.30
N LYS A 128 -10.19 -8.84 -9.68
CA LYS A 128 -11.38 -8.15 -10.19
C LYS A 128 -11.07 -6.77 -10.77
N VAL A 129 -9.83 -6.30 -10.65
CA VAL A 129 -9.42 -4.99 -11.19
C VAL A 129 -9.48 -5.03 -12.72
N ASN A 130 -10.20 -4.06 -13.30
CA ASN A 130 -10.34 -3.85 -14.74
C ASN A 130 -9.89 -2.46 -15.18
N HIS A 131 -9.70 -1.53 -14.23
CA HIS A 131 -9.25 -0.18 -14.49
C HIS A 131 -8.06 0.14 -13.57
N LEU A 132 -7.02 0.72 -14.17
CA LEU A 132 -5.85 1.20 -13.46
C LEU A 132 -5.76 2.72 -13.62
N VAL A 133 -5.91 3.44 -12.50
CA VAL A 133 -5.65 4.87 -12.44
C VAL A 133 -4.29 5.03 -11.76
N VAL A 134 -3.36 5.66 -12.46
CA VAL A 134 -1.98 5.82 -11.99
C VAL A 134 -1.75 7.29 -11.70
N ASP A 135 -1.19 7.60 -10.53
CA ASP A 135 -0.71 8.95 -10.26
C ASP A 135 0.50 9.25 -11.15
N LYS A 136 0.66 10.49 -11.61
CA LYS A 136 1.77 10.82 -12.49
C LYS A 136 3.04 11.03 -11.67
N THR A 137 2.97 11.93 -10.70
CA THR A 137 4.14 12.42 -9.97
C THR A 137 4.64 11.38 -8.98
N GLY A 138 5.87 10.91 -9.14
CA GLY A 138 6.48 9.92 -8.23
C GLY A 138 6.02 8.47 -8.46
N THR A 139 5.10 8.20 -9.40
CA THR A 139 4.79 6.84 -9.86
C THR A 139 5.20 6.62 -11.31
N LEU A 140 4.75 7.48 -12.24
CA LEU A 140 5.19 7.43 -13.65
C LEU A 140 6.46 8.26 -13.89
N THR A 141 6.67 9.29 -13.07
CA THR A 141 7.86 10.16 -13.14
C THR A 141 8.81 9.88 -11.99
N LYS A 142 10.10 10.18 -12.20
CA LYS A 142 11.14 10.03 -11.18
C LYS A 142 11.03 11.03 -10.02
N GLY A 143 10.22 12.08 -10.18
CA GLY A 143 10.13 13.18 -9.21
C GLY A 143 11.21 14.24 -9.37
N ASP A 144 12.23 13.99 -10.18
CA ASP A 144 13.28 14.95 -10.51
C ASP A 144 12.80 15.89 -11.62
N ILE A 145 12.85 17.19 -11.35
CA ILE A 145 12.53 18.24 -12.33
C ILE A 145 13.81 18.55 -13.11
N GLU A 146 13.77 18.40 -14.42
CA GLU A 146 14.89 18.66 -15.32
C GLU A 146 14.47 19.64 -16.42
N ILE A 147 15.39 20.53 -16.81
CA ILE A 147 15.19 21.44 -17.94
C ILE A 147 15.37 20.64 -19.23
N SER A 148 14.26 20.35 -19.92
CA SER A 148 14.30 19.56 -21.15
C SER A 148 14.64 20.37 -22.40
N ARG A 149 14.29 21.66 -22.41
CA ARG A 149 14.45 22.55 -23.57
C ARG A 149 14.48 23.99 -23.12
N THR A 150 15.47 24.75 -23.61
CA THR A 150 15.50 26.20 -23.48
C THR A 150 15.09 26.83 -24.80
N SER A 151 14.43 27.97 -24.76
CA SER A 151 14.15 28.78 -25.95
C SER A 151 14.37 30.23 -25.58
N THR A 152 15.40 30.82 -26.16
CA THR A 152 15.76 32.22 -25.89
C THR A 152 15.01 33.15 -26.86
N PHE A 153 14.66 34.33 -26.36
CA PHE A 153 14.09 35.39 -27.17
C PHE A 153 15.13 36.53 -27.19
N LYS A 154 15.52 37.00 -28.40
CA LYS A 154 16.61 37.98 -28.68
C LYS A 154 18.03 37.35 -28.73
N GLU A 155 19.06 38.20 -28.63
CA GLU A 155 20.48 37.88 -28.87
C GLU A 155 21.20 37.17 -27.71
N LEU A 156 20.51 36.85 -26.61
CA LEU A 156 21.11 36.12 -25.50
C LEU A 156 21.34 34.66 -25.89
N SER A 157 22.54 34.15 -25.61
CA SER A 157 22.83 32.74 -25.76
C SER A 157 22.05 31.92 -24.72
N GLU A 158 21.82 30.64 -25.04
CA GLU A 158 21.17 29.69 -24.12
C GLU A 158 21.94 29.59 -22.80
N THR A 159 23.27 29.52 -22.89
CA THR A 159 24.16 29.40 -21.73
C THR A 159 24.07 30.63 -20.81
N GLU A 160 24.11 31.84 -21.37
CA GLU A 160 23.98 33.07 -20.58
C GLU A 160 22.58 33.19 -19.94
N SER A 161 21.54 32.79 -20.68
CA SER A 161 20.16 32.83 -20.19
C SER A 161 19.96 31.86 -19.01
N LEU A 162 20.50 30.64 -19.11
CA LEU A 162 20.44 29.64 -18.05
C LEU A 162 21.29 30.04 -16.84
N ALA A 163 22.45 30.67 -17.07
CA ALA A 163 23.29 31.16 -15.98
C ALA A 163 22.61 32.30 -15.19
N LEU A 164 21.94 33.23 -15.88
CA LEU A 164 21.13 34.27 -15.23
C LEU A 164 19.94 33.68 -14.45
N ALA A 165 19.22 32.73 -15.05
CA ALA A 165 18.12 32.05 -14.38
C ALA A 165 18.59 31.26 -13.15
N SER A 166 19.71 30.56 -13.26
CA SER A 166 20.35 29.83 -12.16
C SER A 166 20.72 30.74 -11.00
N ALA A 167 21.33 31.89 -11.29
CA ALA A 167 21.71 32.86 -10.27
C ALA A 167 20.49 33.47 -9.54
N LEU A 168 19.36 33.68 -10.24
CA LEU A 168 18.10 34.13 -9.63
C LEU A 168 17.44 33.03 -8.79
N GLU A 169 17.31 31.83 -9.36
CA GLU A 169 16.66 30.67 -8.74
C GLU A 169 17.45 30.13 -7.54
N ALA A 170 18.75 30.40 -7.43
CA ALA A 170 19.55 30.05 -6.26
C ALA A 170 19.00 30.64 -4.94
N HIS A 171 18.17 31.69 -5.00
CA HIS A 171 17.51 32.31 -3.86
C HIS A 171 16.05 31.85 -3.67
N ALA A 172 15.55 30.93 -4.49
CA ALA A 172 14.19 30.43 -4.43
C ALA A 172 14.12 29.04 -3.77
N ASN A 173 13.14 28.86 -2.88
CA ASN A 173 12.91 27.59 -2.17
C ASN A 173 11.97 26.63 -2.95
N HIS A 174 11.63 26.96 -4.20
CA HIS A 174 10.69 26.17 -5.00
C HIS A 174 11.40 24.93 -5.59
N PRO A 175 10.77 23.74 -5.64
CA PRO A 175 11.40 22.53 -6.20
C PRO A 175 11.93 22.68 -7.65
N ILE A 176 11.35 23.62 -8.42
CA ILE A 176 11.82 23.96 -9.78
C ILE A 176 13.23 24.58 -9.74
N ALA A 177 13.57 25.38 -8.73
CA ALA A 177 14.86 26.06 -8.61
C ALA A 177 16.04 25.07 -8.63
N ARG A 178 15.86 23.88 -8.05
CA ARG A 178 16.87 22.81 -8.04
C ARG A 178 17.30 22.40 -9.45
N SER A 179 16.39 22.48 -10.43
CA SER A 179 16.69 22.14 -11.82
C SER A 179 17.69 23.08 -12.50
N PHE A 180 17.90 24.28 -11.93
CA PHE A 180 18.83 25.29 -12.47
C PHE A 180 20.24 25.23 -11.86
N THR A 181 20.45 24.48 -10.76
CA THR A 181 21.72 24.46 -10.01
C THR A 181 22.94 24.06 -10.84
N GLY A 182 22.75 23.22 -11.87
CA GLY A 182 23.82 22.77 -12.77
C GLY A 182 24.32 23.82 -13.77
N PHE A 183 23.69 25.00 -13.85
CA PHE A 183 24.00 26.05 -14.83
C PHE A 183 24.62 27.32 -14.20
N SER A 184 25.08 27.24 -12.95
CA SER A 184 25.66 28.39 -12.23
C SER A 184 26.91 28.93 -12.94
N ASN A 185 27.04 30.26 -12.96
CA ASN A 185 28.25 30.95 -13.38
C ASN A 185 28.65 31.97 -12.30
N ASP A 186 29.83 31.78 -11.70
CA ASP A 186 30.35 32.62 -10.61
C ASP A 186 30.59 34.08 -11.02
N GLU A 187 30.61 34.38 -12.32
CA GLU A 187 30.73 35.76 -12.83
C GLU A 187 29.42 36.55 -12.71
N ILE A 188 28.27 35.88 -12.54
CA ILE A 188 26.95 36.52 -12.47
C ILE A 188 26.54 36.68 -11.01
N ILE A 189 26.62 37.92 -10.51
CA ILE A 189 26.21 38.28 -9.15
C ILE A 189 24.87 39.00 -9.21
N VAL A 190 23.84 38.40 -8.62
CA VAL A 190 22.52 39.01 -8.48
C VAL A 190 22.37 39.64 -7.10
N THR A 191 21.69 40.79 -7.05
CA THR A 191 21.44 41.54 -5.80
C THR A 191 19.98 41.98 -5.75
N ASP A 192 19.46 42.23 -4.55
CA ASP A 192 18.04 42.62 -4.30
C ASP A 192 17.00 41.63 -4.84
N VAL A 193 17.27 40.32 -4.72
CA VAL A 193 16.32 39.26 -5.12
C VAL A 193 15.11 39.25 -4.19
N LYS A 194 13.90 39.25 -4.77
CA LYS A 194 12.62 39.20 -4.05
C LYS A 194 11.79 38.05 -4.59
N ASN A 195 11.41 37.12 -3.71
CA ASN A 195 10.53 36.02 -4.06
C ASN A 195 9.07 36.46 -3.88
N VAL A 196 8.28 36.47 -4.96
CA VAL A 196 6.87 36.88 -4.92
C VAL A 196 6.00 35.63 -4.97
N ILE A 197 5.32 35.33 -3.85
CA ILE A 197 4.46 34.15 -3.71
C ILE A 197 3.43 34.11 -4.85
N GLY A 198 3.45 33.02 -5.62
CA GLY A 198 2.52 32.77 -6.73
C GLY A 198 2.90 33.41 -8.07
N SER A 199 4.03 34.13 -8.14
CA SER A 199 4.52 34.77 -9.36
C SER A 199 5.93 34.31 -9.76
N GLY A 200 6.75 33.89 -8.79
CA GLY A 200 8.20 33.64 -8.95
C GLY A 200 9.01 34.59 -8.10
#